data_AF-A0A7J7RHB6-F1
#
_entry.id   AF-A0A7J7RHB6-F1
#
_cell.length_a   1.000
_cell.length_b   1.000
_cell.length_c   1.000
_cell.angle_alpha   90.00
_cell.angle_beta   90.00
_cell.angle_gamma   90.00
#
_symmetry.space_group_name_H-M   'P 1'
#
loop_
_entity.id
_entity.type
_entity.pdbx_description
1 polymer ?
#
loop_
_entity_poly.entity_id
_entity_poly.type
_entity_poly.pdbx_seq_one_letter_code
_entity_poly.pdbx_strand_id
1 'polypeptide(L)'
;MPVTYSHQVANARLASFSRLLLCWRGSIYKLLYGEFLIFLLSYYTIRFIYGCRRGAGVAEQLTNPFGEDADDFETNWIVARSLQASLLAVDEMHQDLPPVERDLSWNDPEPQPPDTAASAQSRRPSFLAPPSMSAPVPDG
;
A
#
# COMPACT_ATOMS: atom_id res chain seq x y z
N MET A 1 -14.06 4.84 -54.92
CA MET A 1 -12.95 5.53 -54.23
C MET A 1 -13.52 6.66 -53.39
N PRO A 2 -13.68 6.47 -52.06
CA PRO A 2 -14.12 7.51 -51.15
C PRO A 2 -12.94 8.33 -50.62
N VAL A 3 -13.13 9.65 -50.54
CA VAL A 3 -12.15 10.64 -50.11
C VAL A 3 -11.82 10.47 -48.62
N THR A 4 -10.53 10.38 -48.31
CA THR A 4 -9.98 10.14 -46.97
C THR A 4 -10.06 11.40 -46.09
N TYR A 5 -11.10 11.51 -45.25
CA TYR A 5 -11.28 12.62 -44.28
C TYR A 5 -10.36 12.54 -43.04
N SER A 6 -9.58 11.46 -42.89
CA SER A 6 -8.82 11.16 -41.66
C SER A 6 -7.57 12.03 -41.45
N HIS A 7 -7.06 12.73 -42.47
CA HIS A 7 -5.82 13.52 -42.33
C HIS A 7 -6.03 14.93 -41.74
N GLN A 8 -7.28 15.41 -41.64
CA GLN A 8 -7.54 16.76 -41.12
C GLN A 8 -7.83 16.82 -39.61
N VAL A 9 -8.05 15.68 -38.94
CA VAL A 9 -8.31 15.64 -37.49
C VAL A 9 -7.00 15.55 -36.67
N ALA A 10 -5.87 15.21 -37.28
CA ALA A 10 -4.60 15.01 -36.58
C ALA A 10 -3.80 16.30 -36.28
N ASN A 11 -4.24 17.47 -36.76
CA ASN A 11 -3.57 18.77 -36.51
C ASN A 11 -4.20 19.55 -35.34
N ALA A 12 -4.69 18.84 -34.33
CA ALA A 12 -5.04 19.43 -33.04
C ALA A 12 -3.76 19.80 -32.26
N ARG A 13 -3.05 20.84 -32.70
CA ARG A 13 -1.96 21.45 -31.93
C ARG A 13 -2.54 21.91 -30.59
N LEU A 14 -1.83 21.68 -29.48
CA LEU A 14 -2.14 22.24 -28.14
C LEU A 14 -2.41 23.76 -28.20
N ALA A 15 -1.76 24.46 -29.13
CA ALA A 15 -1.97 25.88 -29.40
C ALA A 15 -3.32 26.23 -30.06
N SER A 16 -4.05 25.28 -30.65
CA SER A 16 -5.40 25.49 -31.20
C SER A 16 -6.40 25.73 -30.06
N PHE A 17 -6.24 25.03 -28.94
CA PHE A 17 -7.01 25.25 -27.72
C PHE A 17 -6.68 26.60 -27.08
N SER A 18 -5.39 26.96 -27.01
CA SER A 18 -4.95 28.27 -26.53
C SER A 18 -5.44 29.43 -27.42
N ARG A 19 -5.52 29.22 -28.74
CA ARG A 19 -6.10 30.19 -29.69
C ARG A 19 -7.62 30.30 -29.55
N LEU A 20 -8.32 29.20 -29.30
CA LEU A 20 -9.77 29.21 -28.98
C LEU A 20 -10.06 29.98 -27.68
N LEU A 21 -9.25 29.78 -26.64
CA LEU A 21 -9.33 30.53 -25.37
C LEU A 21 -9.07 32.03 -25.56
N LEU A 22 -8.08 32.41 -26.38
CA LEU A 22 -7.78 33.81 -26.69
C LEU A 22 -8.84 34.48 -27.59
N CYS A 23 -9.50 33.72 -28.48
CA CYS A 23 -10.58 34.23 -29.32
C CYS A 23 -11.83 34.60 -28.49
N TRP A 24 -12.03 33.95 -27.34
CA TRP A 24 -13.06 34.26 -26.34
C TRP A 24 -12.66 35.44 -25.44
N ARG A 25 -12.20 36.54 -26.07
CA ARG A 25 -12.25 37.95 -25.63
C ARG A 25 -12.41 38.20 -24.12
N GLY A 26 -11.46 37.73 -23.31
CA GLY A 26 -11.31 38.07 -21.88
C GLY A 26 -12.45 37.65 -20.93
N SER A 27 -13.57 37.10 -21.43
CA SER A 27 -14.75 36.78 -20.61
C SER A 27 -14.55 35.49 -19.81
N ILE A 28 -14.00 34.46 -20.45
CA ILE A 28 -13.64 33.21 -19.76
C ILE A 28 -12.59 33.46 -18.69
N TYR A 29 -11.57 34.29 -18.96
CA TYR A 29 -10.52 34.58 -17.98
C TYR A 29 -11.09 35.21 -16.71
N LYS A 30 -12.04 36.16 -16.82
CA LYS A 30 -12.70 36.77 -15.66
C LYS A 30 -13.45 35.75 -14.77
N LEU A 31 -14.05 34.71 -15.37
CA LEU A 31 -14.72 33.64 -14.63
C LEU A 31 -13.71 32.62 -14.08
N LEU A 32 -12.71 32.27 -14.89
CA LEU A 32 -11.67 31.30 -14.56
C LEU A 32 -10.78 31.77 -13.41
N TYR A 33 -10.43 33.06 -13.34
CA TYR A 33 -9.63 33.59 -12.22
C TYR A 33 -10.36 33.47 -10.88
N GLY A 34 -11.70 33.60 -10.86
CA GLY A 34 -12.49 33.41 -9.64
C GLY A 34 -12.45 31.95 -9.15
N GLU A 35 -12.72 31.00 -10.05
CA GLU A 35 -12.67 29.57 -9.74
C GLU A 35 -11.25 29.11 -9.39
N PHE A 36 -10.24 29.58 -10.12
CA PHE A 36 -8.83 29.29 -9.83
C PHE A 36 -8.39 29.85 -8.48
N LEU A 37 -8.85 31.05 -8.11
CA LEU A 37 -8.57 31.64 -6.80
C LEU A 37 -9.24 30.85 -5.67
N ILE A 38 -10.49 30.42 -5.85
CA ILE A 38 -11.20 29.55 -4.88
C ILE A 38 -10.49 28.20 -4.76
N PHE A 39 -10.05 27.61 -5.88
CA PHE A 39 -9.27 26.38 -5.88
C PHE A 39 -7.94 26.56 -5.14
N LEU A 40 -7.20 27.64 -5.40
CA LEU A 40 -5.97 27.95 -4.69
C LEU A 40 -6.21 28.15 -3.19
N LEU A 41 -7.22 28.93 -2.82
CA LEU A 41 -7.58 29.16 -1.42
C LEU A 41 -7.96 27.85 -0.73
N SER A 42 -8.81 27.02 -1.34
CA SER A 42 -9.18 25.71 -0.80
C SER A 42 -7.98 24.76 -0.68
N TYR A 43 -7.09 24.73 -1.66
CA TYR A 43 -5.84 23.96 -1.60
C TYR A 43 -4.95 24.41 -0.45
N TYR A 44 -4.75 25.72 -0.30
CA TYR A 44 -3.93 26.26 0.78
C TYR A 44 -4.59 26.11 2.16
N THR A 45 -5.91 26.24 2.29
CA THR A 45 -6.61 26.01 3.56
C THR A 45 -6.58 24.54 3.96
N ILE A 46 -6.76 23.62 3.02
CA ILE A 46 -6.62 22.18 3.26
C ILE A 46 -5.18 21.87 3.69
N ARG A 47 -4.17 22.39 2.97
CA ARG A 47 -2.75 22.24 3.33
C ARG A 47 -2.45 22.80 4.72
N PHE A 48 -3.02 23.96 5.05
CA PHE A 48 -2.83 24.60 6.35
C PHE A 48 -3.52 23.81 7.47
N ILE A 49 -4.74 23.32 7.25
CA ILE A 49 -5.45 22.48 8.22
C ILE A 49 -4.71 21.16 8.45
N TYR A 50 -4.19 20.51 7.39
CA TYR A 50 -3.35 19.32 7.54
C TYR A 50 -2.04 19.62 8.27
N GLY A 51 -1.37 20.74 7.99
CA GLY A 51 -0.14 21.12 8.70
C GLY A 51 -0.37 21.52 10.16
N CYS A 52 -1.45 22.25 10.46
CA CYS A 52 -1.74 22.75 11.80
C CYS A 52 -2.44 21.72 12.70
N ARG A 53 -3.36 20.90 12.16
CA ARG A 53 -4.14 19.94 12.96
C ARG A 53 -3.40 18.63 13.22
N ARG A 54 -2.46 18.26 12.34
CA ARG A 54 -1.62 17.06 12.46
C ARG A 54 -0.35 17.32 13.30
N GLY A 55 -0.02 18.59 13.57
CA GLY A 55 1.29 19.01 14.07
C GLY A 55 2.29 18.99 12.92
N ALA A 56 3.05 20.07 12.76
CA ALA A 56 3.95 20.25 11.61
C ALA A 56 4.90 19.06 11.38
N GLY A 57 5.30 18.34 12.44
CA GLY A 57 6.18 17.17 12.34
C GLY A 57 5.55 15.91 11.73
N VAL A 58 4.25 15.62 11.98
CA VAL A 58 3.64 14.34 11.56
C VAL A 58 3.20 14.36 10.09
N ALA A 59 3.11 15.55 9.46
CA ALA A 59 2.88 15.69 8.02
C ALA A 59 4.18 15.60 7.21
N GLU A 60 5.30 16.08 7.77
CA GLU A 60 6.64 15.93 7.18
C GLU A 60 7.09 14.47 7.21
N GLN A 61 6.84 13.78 8.32
CA GLN A 61 7.17 12.38 8.53
C GLN A 61 6.52 11.40 7.53
N LEU A 62 5.24 11.59 7.19
CA LEU A 62 4.59 10.77 6.16
C LEU A 62 4.87 11.24 4.73
N THR A 63 5.48 12.41 4.55
CA THR A 63 5.86 12.90 3.22
C THR A 63 7.11 12.19 2.71
N ASN A 64 8.05 11.85 3.60
CA ASN A 64 9.26 11.11 3.24
C ASN A 64 9.64 10.09 4.33
N PRO A 65 9.16 8.84 4.26
CA PRO A 65 9.45 7.80 5.26
C PRO A 65 10.84 7.14 5.11
N PHE A 66 11.70 7.70 4.25
CA PHE A 66 13.04 7.18 3.92
C PHE A 66 14.15 8.14 4.35
N GLY A 67 13.86 9.03 5.31
CA GLY A 67 14.85 9.93 5.89
C GLY A 67 15.69 9.26 6.99
N GLU A 68 16.22 10.08 7.88
CA GLU A 68 16.99 9.67 9.07
C GLU A 68 16.21 9.95 10.37
N ASP A 69 14.90 10.20 10.28
CA ASP A 69 14.07 10.45 11.46
C ASP A 69 13.86 9.15 12.24
N ALA A 70 13.60 9.26 13.56
CA ALA A 70 13.56 8.11 14.47
C ALA A 70 12.46 7.07 14.16
N ASP A 71 11.46 7.45 13.36
CA ASP A 71 10.32 6.63 12.98
C ASP A 71 10.34 6.27 11.47
N ASP A 72 11.42 6.64 10.75
CA ASP A 72 11.62 6.26 9.35
C ASP A 72 11.98 4.78 9.23
N PHE A 73 11.86 4.24 8.02
CA PHE A 73 12.30 2.88 7.77
C PHE A 73 13.82 2.78 7.89
N GLU A 74 14.27 1.82 8.71
CA GLU A 74 15.68 1.40 8.88
C GLU A 74 16.23 0.72 7.61
N THR A 75 16.30 1.47 6.51
CA THR A 75 16.59 0.97 5.17
C THR A 75 18.00 0.39 5.08
N ASN A 76 18.97 1.01 5.77
CA ASN A 76 20.34 0.51 5.83
C ASN A 76 20.40 -0.89 6.48
N TRP A 77 19.66 -1.10 7.57
CA TRP A 77 19.58 -2.40 8.22
C TRP A 77 18.90 -3.45 7.33
N ILE A 78 17.82 -3.08 6.65
CA ILE A 78 17.11 -3.99 5.74
C ILE A 78 18.04 -4.44 4.60
N VAL A 79 18.77 -3.51 3.99
CA VAL A 79 19.73 -3.82 2.92
C VAL A 79 20.86 -4.70 3.43
N ALA A 80 21.47 -4.37 4.57
CA ALA A 80 22.53 -5.19 5.15
C ALA A 80 22.05 -6.60 5.49
N ARG A 81 20.88 -6.74 6.11
CA ARG A 81 20.28 -8.04 6.47
C ARG A 81 19.94 -8.87 5.25
N SER A 82 19.34 -8.26 4.23
CA SER A 82 18.93 -8.98 3.01
C SER A 82 20.14 -9.43 2.19
N LEU A 83 21.18 -8.60 2.10
CA LEU A 83 22.44 -8.99 1.47
C LEU A 83 23.10 -10.14 2.24
N GLN A 84 23.20 -10.04 3.56
CA GLN A 84 23.78 -11.10 4.39
C GLN A 84 23.01 -12.42 4.27
N ALA A 85 21.68 -12.38 4.39
CA ALA A 85 20.85 -13.58 4.33
C ALA A 85 20.89 -14.25 2.96
N SER A 86 20.89 -13.46 1.88
CA SER A 86 20.95 -14.00 0.51
C SER A 86 22.31 -14.62 0.19
N LEU A 87 23.41 -13.98 0.61
CA LEU A 87 24.76 -14.54 0.43
C LEU A 87 24.92 -15.83 1.25
N LEU A 88 24.47 -15.86 2.50
CA LEU A 88 24.54 -17.06 3.34
C LEU A 88 23.69 -18.21 2.77
N ALA A 89 22.52 -17.90 2.21
CA ALA A 89 21.65 -18.90 1.60
C ALA A 89 22.25 -19.55 0.34
N VAL A 90 23.00 -18.77 -0.46
CA VAL A 90 23.60 -19.23 -1.72
C VAL A 90 24.98 -19.85 -1.53
N ASP A 91 25.72 -19.47 -0.49
CA ASP A 91 27.06 -19.97 -0.22
C ASP A 91 27.01 -21.15 0.77
N GLU A 92 26.83 -20.85 2.06
CA GLU A 92 26.93 -21.85 3.14
C GLU A 92 25.78 -22.87 3.11
N MET A 93 24.55 -22.42 2.83
CA MET A 93 23.36 -23.31 2.89
C MET A 93 23.05 -24.00 1.55
N HIS A 94 23.87 -23.82 0.51
CA HIS A 94 23.57 -24.37 -0.80
C HIS A 94 23.77 -25.89 -0.83
N GLN A 95 22.66 -26.63 -0.98
CA GLN A 95 22.61 -28.10 -0.95
C GLN A 95 23.05 -28.71 0.40
N ASP A 96 23.13 -27.91 1.47
CA ASP A 96 23.36 -28.40 2.83
C ASP A 96 22.01 -28.63 3.52
N LEU A 97 21.45 -29.84 3.36
CA LEU A 97 20.19 -30.23 3.97
C LEU A 97 20.44 -31.07 5.22
N PRO A 98 19.66 -30.86 6.30
CA PRO A 98 19.71 -31.77 7.44
C PRO A 98 19.28 -33.19 7.01
N PRO A 99 19.77 -34.23 7.70
CA PRO A 99 19.36 -35.60 7.41
C PRO A 99 17.84 -35.75 7.56
N VAL A 100 17.24 -36.52 6.64
CA VAL A 100 15.80 -36.79 6.68
C VAL A 100 15.50 -37.81 7.78
N GLU A 101 14.85 -37.35 8.85
CA GLU A 101 14.38 -38.16 9.96
C GLU A 101 12.86 -38.14 10.03
N ARG A 102 12.26 -39.20 10.60
CA ARG A 102 10.83 -39.19 10.92
C ARG A 102 10.60 -38.22 12.06
N ASP A 103 9.63 -37.34 11.91
CA ASP A 103 9.28 -36.37 12.95
C ASP A 103 8.61 -37.05 14.15
N LEU A 104 8.48 -36.30 15.25
CA LEU A 104 7.93 -36.81 16.51
C LEU A 104 6.51 -37.37 16.37
N SER A 105 5.71 -36.85 15.44
CA SER A 105 4.30 -37.23 15.28
C SER A 105 4.04 -38.03 14.00
N TRP A 106 5.06 -38.71 13.45
CA TRP A 106 4.99 -39.39 12.15
C TRP A 106 3.83 -40.39 12.00
N ASN A 107 3.40 -41.05 13.09
CA ASN A 107 2.32 -42.04 13.08
C ASN A 107 0.99 -41.53 13.65
N ASP A 108 0.94 -40.29 14.15
CA ASP A 108 -0.25 -39.75 14.80
C ASP A 108 -1.13 -39.00 13.78
N PRO A 109 -2.40 -39.42 13.58
CA PRO A 109 -3.27 -38.81 12.57
C PRO A 109 -3.76 -37.42 12.96
N GLU A 110 -3.75 -37.08 14.26
CA GLU A 110 -4.13 -35.76 14.77
C GLU A 110 -3.08 -35.27 15.79
N PRO A 111 -1.94 -34.76 15.30
CA PRO A 111 -0.87 -34.30 16.18
C PRO A 111 -1.29 -33.02 16.91
N GLN A 112 -1.21 -33.05 18.24
CA GLN A 112 -1.40 -31.85 19.07
C GLN A 112 -0.05 -31.37 19.61
N PRO A 113 0.45 -30.20 19.18
CA PRO A 113 1.68 -29.66 19.75
C PRO A 113 1.47 -29.35 21.24
N PRO A 114 2.51 -29.50 22.08
CA PRO A 114 2.43 -29.17 23.50
C PRO A 114 2.29 -27.65 23.69
N ASP A 115 1.38 -27.23 24.57
CA ASP A 115 1.24 -25.81 24.94
C ASP A 115 2.04 -25.48 26.19
N THR A 116 2.61 -24.28 26.22
CA THR A 116 3.08 -23.66 27.46
C THR A 116 1.88 -23.31 28.35
N ALA A 117 2.02 -23.37 29.68
CA ALA A 117 0.93 -23.12 30.62
C ALA A 117 0.18 -21.77 30.42
N ALA A 118 0.88 -20.73 29.97
CA ALA A 118 0.28 -19.43 29.63
C ALA A 118 -0.55 -19.47 28.33
N SER A 119 -0.09 -20.24 27.34
CA SER A 119 -0.73 -20.36 26.03
C SER A 119 -1.90 -21.35 26.03
N ALA A 120 -1.94 -22.29 26.99
CA ALA A 120 -3.01 -23.28 27.12
C ALA A 120 -4.40 -22.64 27.25
N GLN A 121 -4.49 -21.46 27.89
CA GLN A 121 -5.74 -20.70 28.02
C GLN A 121 -6.23 -20.11 26.69
N SER A 122 -5.34 -19.95 25.71
CA SER A 122 -5.64 -19.38 24.40
C SER A 122 -5.94 -20.43 23.32
N ARG A 123 -5.84 -21.73 23.65
CA ARG A 123 -6.16 -22.81 22.70
C ARG A 123 -7.64 -22.73 22.34
N ARG A 124 -7.91 -22.48 21.06
CA ARG A 124 -9.28 -22.42 20.49
C ARG A 124 -9.51 -23.60 19.56
N PRO A 125 -10.74 -24.15 19.50
CA PRO A 125 -11.08 -25.11 18.46
C PRO A 125 -11.02 -24.45 17.08
N SER A 126 -10.77 -25.26 16.04
CA SER A 126 -10.78 -24.81 14.65
C SER A 126 -12.09 -24.11 14.31
N PHE A 127 -12.00 -22.92 13.72
CA PHE A 127 -13.17 -22.17 13.29
C PHE A 127 -13.74 -22.78 12.00
N LEU A 128 -14.84 -23.51 12.11
CA LEU A 128 -15.49 -24.15 10.95
C LEU A 128 -16.57 -23.27 10.31
N ALA A 129 -17.39 -22.60 11.12
CA ALA A 129 -18.47 -21.74 10.64
C ALA A 129 -18.84 -20.70 11.70
N PRO A 130 -19.45 -19.56 11.29
CA PRO A 130 -20.02 -18.62 12.24
C PRO A 130 -21.13 -19.29 13.08
N PRO A 131 -21.35 -18.84 14.32
CA PRO A 131 -22.30 -19.45 15.26
C PRO A 131 -23.77 -19.40 14.80
N SER A 132 -24.08 -18.58 13.78
CA SER A 132 -25.41 -18.59 13.14
C SER A 132 -25.66 -19.81 12.26
N MET A 133 -24.62 -20.58 11.92
CA MET A 133 -24.68 -21.78 11.08
C MET A 133 -24.26 -23.06 11.84
N SER A 134 -23.86 -22.96 13.11
CA SER A 134 -23.55 -24.14 13.93
C SER A 134 -24.86 -24.79 14.40
N ALA A 135 -25.13 -26.00 13.91
CA ALA A 135 -26.21 -26.83 14.45
C ALA A 135 -26.01 -27.04 15.96
N PRO A 136 -27.09 -27.10 16.76
CA PRO A 136 -26.97 -27.34 18.20
C PRO A 136 -26.27 -28.68 18.43
N VAL A 137 -25.17 -28.65 19.19
CA VAL A 137 -24.48 -29.84 19.67
C VAL A 137 -25.42 -30.54 20.66
N PRO A 138 -25.75 -31.84 20.49
CA PRO A 138 -26.60 -32.54 21.45
C PRO A 138 -25.85 -32.74 22.76
N ASP A 139 -26.45 -32.27 23.86
CA ASP A 139 -25.97 -32.53 25.22
C ASP A 139 -26.04 -34.04 25.50
N GLY A 140 -24.90 -34.63 25.84
CA GLY A 140 -24.75 -36.02 26.28
C GLY A 140 -24.03 -36.08 27.61
#